data_AF-A0AAJ0U3C0-F1
#
_entry.id   AF-A0AAJ0U3C0-F1
#
_cell.length_a   1.000
_cell.length_b   1.000
_cell.length_c   1.000
_cell.angle_alpha   90.00
_cell.angle_beta   90.00
_cell.angle_gamma   90.00
#
_symmetry.space_group_name_H-M   'P 1'
#
loop_
_entity.id
_entity.type
_entity.pdbx_description
1 polymer ?
#
loop_
_entity_poly.entity_id
_entity_poly.type
_entity_poly.pdbx_seq_one_letter_code
_entity_poly.pdbx_strand_id
1 'polypeptide(L)'
;MNLELNPQVLAWARQRAGLSAGLLADKLKVATDRVETWERTGQLRYRQAELLVPAKLLRSVWPQAQGSAEPYQFLARHFKVSPIVAARRAQDLALISRNEYLQFHRAYEADERRNKSSKSDGGDFWNTQNVRLGARFGAAVVRATKEGRLLYRDAYRLTGLRGTTFEKFAKSVGVDLR
;
A
#
# COMPACT_ATOMS: atom_id res chain seq x y z
N MET A 1 18.47 -5.98 -3.75
CA MET A 1 17.50 -6.50 -2.77
C MET A 1 16.12 -6.03 -3.20
N ASN A 2 15.17 -6.94 -3.40
CA ASN A 2 13.84 -6.63 -3.91
C ASN A 2 12.95 -6.16 -2.76
N LEU A 3 12.26 -5.04 -2.92
CA LEU A 3 11.15 -4.65 -2.05
C LEU A 3 9.88 -5.15 -2.72
N GLU A 4 9.14 -6.01 -2.02
CA GLU A 4 7.80 -6.43 -2.44
C GLU A 4 6.81 -5.34 -2.01
N LEU A 5 6.48 -4.45 -2.94
CA LEU A 5 5.38 -3.50 -2.78
C LEU A 5 4.12 -4.13 -3.38
N ASN A 6 2.97 -3.87 -2.76
CA ASN A 6 1.69 -4.30 -3.31
C ASN A 6 1.53 -3.71 -4.73
N PRO A 7 1.38 -4.54 -5.78
CA PRO A 7 1.38 -4.11 -7.18
C PRO A 7 0.33 -3.03 -7.49
N GLN A 8 -0.76 -3.00 -6.73
CA GLN A 8 -1.85 -2.05 -6.93
C GLN A 8 -1.53 -0.63 -6.46
N VAL A 9 -0.54 -0.44 -5.59
CA VAL A 9 -0.18 0.89 -5.06
C VAL A 9 0.39 1.78 -6.17
N LEU A 10 1.18 1.21 -7.08
CA LEU A 10 1.78 1.95 -8.19
C LEU A 10 0.73 2.36 -9.22
N ALA A 11 -0.16 1.42 -9.59
CA ALA A 11 -1.27 1.69 -10.50
C ALA A 11 -2.23 2.76 -9.95
N TRP A 12 -2.56 2.68 -8.65
CA TRP A 12 -3.38 3.68 -7.97
C TRP A 12 -2.73 5.06 -7.95
N ALA A 13 -1.45 5.15 -7.58
CA ALA A 13 -0.73 6.42 -7.49
C ALA A 13 -0.61 7.08 -8.87
N ARG A 14 -0.37 6.29 -9.91
CA ARG A 14 -0.31 6.73 -11.30
C ARG A 14 -1.66 7.27 -11.78
N GLN A 15 -2.74 6.51 -11.58
CA GLN A 15 -4.10 6.93 -11.98
C GLN A 15 -4.56 8.20 -11.25
N ARG A 16 -4.26 8.30 -9.95
CA ARG A 16 -4.58 9.49 -9.14
C ARG A 16 -3.80 10.73 -9.59
N ALA A 17 -2.58 10.56 -10.09
CA ALA A 17 -1.78 11.62 -10.69
C ALA A 17 -2.16 11.93 -12.14
N GLY A 18 -3.18 11.25 -12.71
CA GLY A 18 -3.62 11.44 -14.10
C GLY A 18 -2.61 10.95 -15.14
N LEU A 19 -1.69 10.05 -14.76
CA LEU A 19 -0.60 9.60 -15.64
C LEU A 19 -0.97 8.28 -16.34
N SER A 20 -0.61 8.14 -17.61
CA SER A 20 -0.60 6.84 -18.30
C SER A 20 0.65 6.05 -17.92
N ALA A 21 0.63 4.73 -18.11
CA ALA A 21 1.81 3.88 -17.85
C ALA A 21 3.02 4.34 -18.68
N GLY A 22 2.79 4.72 -19.94
CA GLY A 22 3.82 5.28 -20.82
C GLY A 22 4.35 6.64 -20.38
N LEU A 23 3.50 7.55 -19.91
CA LEU A 23 3.93 8.85 -19.38
C LEU A 23 4.74 8.71 -18.08
N LEU A 24 4.37 7.74 -17.24
CA LEU A 24 5.14 7.41 -16.06
C LEU A 24 6.50 6.80 -16.45
N ALA A 25 6.51 5.90 -17.44
CA ALA A 25 7.72 5.26 -17.93
C ALA A 25 8.72 6.29 -18.48
N ASP A 26 8.23 7.25 -19.27
CA ASP A 26 9.03 8.32 -19.86
C ASP A 26 9.64 9.25 -18.79
N LYS A 27 8.84 9.66 -17.79
CA LYS A 27 9.33 10.44 -16.64
C LYS A 27 10.39 9.70 -15.82
N LEU A 28 10.32 8.38 -15.76
CA LEU A 28 11.24 7.54 -15.01
C LEU A 28 12.41 7.01 -15.86
N LYS A 29 12.45 7.37 -17.15
CA LYS A 29 13.43 6.86 -18.13
C LYS A 29 13.54 5.34 -18.11
N VAL A 30 12.39 4.66 -18.05
CA VAL A 30 12.28 3.21 -18.11
C VAL A 30 11.32 2.81 -19.22
N ALA A 31 11.42 1.56 -19.69
CA ALA A 31 10.47 1.03 -20.66
C ALA A 31 9.06 0.90 -20.06
N THR A 32 8.02 1.17 -20.86
CA THR A 32 6.61 1.03 -20.46
C THR A 32 6.29 -0.37 -19.96
N ASP A 33 6.77 -1.39 -20.66
CA ASP A 33 6.60 -2.81 -20.29
C ASP A 33 7.15 -3.12 -18.90
N ARG A 34 8.18 -2.38 -18.47
CA ARG A 34 8.78 -2.53 -17.14
C ARG A 34 7.86 -1.97 -16.06
N VAL A 35 7.16 -0.85 -16.32
CA VAL A 35 6.14 -0.27 -15.42
C VAL A 35 4.94 -1.20 -15.30
N GLU A 36 4.48 -1.76 -16.41
CA GLU A 36 3.38 -2.74 -16.40
C GLU A 36 3.76 -4.02 -15.65
N THR A 37 5.01 -4.47 -15.81
CA THR A 37 5.54 -5.60 -15.04
C THR A 37 5.55 -5.28 -13.54
N TRP A 38 5.87 -4.05 -13.12
CA TRP A 38 5.78 -3.64 -11.73
C TRP A 38 4.35 -3.62 -11.21
N GLU A 39 3.41 -3.09 -11.99
CA GLU A 39 1.97 -3.08 -11.66
C GLU A 39 1.38 -4.49 -11.59
N ARG A 40 1.97 -5.46 -12.29
CA ARG A 40 1.54 -6.87 -12.29
C ARG A 40 2.20 -7.71 -11.21
N THR A 41 3.48 -7.49 -10.94
CA THR A 41 4.29 -8.39 -10.10
C THR A 41 4.66 -7.81 -8.74
N GLY A 42 4.54 -6.49 -8.55
CA GLY A 42 4.99 -5.82 -7.32
C GLY A 42 6.51 -5.79 -7.15
N GLN A 43 7.27 -6.32 -8.11
CA GLN A 43 8.73 -6.37 -8.07
C GLN A 43 9.33 -5.04 -8.47
N LEU A 44 9.36 -4.13 -7.51
CA LEU A 44 9.91 -2.80 -7.65
C LEU A 44 11.42 -2.82 -7.37
N ARG A 45 12.28 -2.50 -8.35
CA ARG A 45 13.72 -2.37 -8.09
C ARG A 45 14.00 -1.02 -7.42
N TYR A 46 14.67 -1.08 -6.27
CA TYR A 46 15.36 -0.06 -5.44
C TYR A 46 15.48 1.41 -5.92
N ARG A 47 15.60 1.69 -7.22
CA ARG A 47 15.71 3.05 -7.80
C ARG A 47 14.45 3.94 -7.59
N GLN A 48 13.35 3.44 -7.04
CA GLN A 48 12.14 4.24 -6.80
C GLN A 48 12.10 4.93 -5.43
N ALA A 49 13.06 4.69 -4.53
CA ALA A 49 13.24 5.53 -3.35
C ALA A 49 13.54 7.00 -3.73
N GLU A 50 14.14 7.24 -4.90
CA GLU A 50 14.29 8.59 -5.48
C GLU A 50 12.98 9.27 -5.83
N LEU A 51 12.03 8.47 -6.28
CA LEU A 51 10.71 8.90 -6.72
C LEU A 51 9.83 9.28 -5.53
N LEU A 52 9.95 8.53 -4.44
CA LEU A 52 9.19 8.73 -3.21
C LEU A 52 9.84 9.77 -2.29
N VAL A 53 11.16 9.89 -2.35
CA VAL A 53 11.95 10.73 -1.44
C VAL A 53 13.02 11.48 -2.24
N PRO A 54 12.65 12.62 -2.86
CA PRO A 54 13.55 13.41 -3.70
C PRO A 54 14.76 13.90 -2.91
N ALA A 55 15.97 13.78 -3.50
CA ALA A 55 17.22 14.10 -2.81
C ALA A 55 17.28 15.54 -2.29
N LYS A 56 16.82 16.51 -3.11
CA LYS A 56 16.80 17.93 -2.76
C LYS A 56 15.90 18.20 -1.55
N LEU A 57 14.72 17.60 -1.53
CA LEU A 57 13.73 17.78 -0.48
C LEU A 57 14.15 17.06 0.81
N LEU A 58 14.73 15.86 0.70
CA LEU A 58 15.24 15.17 1.90
C LEU A 58 16.40 15.95 2.54
N ARG A 59 17.33 16.49 1.75
CA ARG A 59 18.43 17.31 2.28
C ARG A 59 17.93 18.58 2.99
N SER A 60 16.86 19.22 2.51
CA SER A 60 16.29 20.40 3.17
C SER A 60 15.55 20.07 4.47
N VAL A 61 14.94 18.88 4.56
CA VAL A 61 14.18 18.44 5.74
C VAL A 61 15.06 17.73 6.78
N TRP A 62 16.22 17.22 6.36
CA TRP A 62 17.14 16.44 7.22
C TRP A 62 17.54 17.14 8.52
N PRO A 63 17.90 18.44 8.57
CA PRO A 63 18.26 19.10 9.83
C PRO A 63 17.12 19.10 10.86
N GLN A 64 15.87 19.22 10.40
CA GLN A 64 14.68 19.15 11.26
C GLN A 64 14.45 17.72 11.75
N ALA A 65 14.69 16.73 10.89
CA ALA A 65 14.60 15.32 11.26
C ALA A 65 15.66 14.94 12.31
N GLN A 66 16.90 15.43 12.18
CA GLN A 66 17.97 15.19 13.14
C GLN A 66 17.70 15.76 14.54
N GLY A 67 16.92 16.84 14.63
CA GLY A 67 16.47 17.40 15.91
C GLY A 67 15.32 16.64 16.57
N SER A 68 14.74 15.64 15.90
CA SER A 68 13.67 14.82 16.44
C SER A 68 14.23 13.60 17.18
N ALA A 69 13.51 13.14 18.20
CA ALA A 69 13.80 11.87 18.87
C ALA A 69 13.71 10.66 17.92
N GLU A 70 12.92 10.76 16.85
CA GLU A 70 12.74 9.69 15.86
C GLU A 70 12.91 10.22 14.41
N PRO A 71 14.15 10.46 13.95
CA PRO A 71 14.42 11.11 12.65
C PRO A 71 13.77 10.40 11.46
N TYR A 72 13.81 9.07 11.45
CA TYR A 72 13.27 8.28 10.34
C TYR A 72 11.74 8.20 10.35
N GLN A 73 11.12 8.23 11.54
CA GLN A 73 9.67 8.31 11.70
C GLN A 73 9.15 9.68 11.24
N PHE A 74 9.89 10.75 11.57
CA PHE A 74 9.61 12.09 11.09
C PHE A 74 9.63 12.17 9.56
N LEU A 75 10.71 11.67 8.93
CA LEU A 75 10.82 11.60 7.48
C LEU A 75 9.73 10.73 6.85
N ALA A 76 9.43 9.58 7.43
CA ALA A 76 8.36 8.70 6.99
C ALA A 76 7.00 9.42 6.93
N ARG A 77 6.67 10.21 7.96
CA ARG A 77 5.42 10.98 8.02
C ARG A 77 5.39 12.13 7.02
N HIS A 78 6.53 12.75 6.75
CA HIS A 78 6.67 13.85 5.79
C HIS A 78 6.53 13.35 4.35
N PHE A 79 7.26 12.29 3.98
CA PHE A 79 7.28 11.74 2.62
C PHE A 79 6.21 10.66 2.36
N LYS A 80 5.42 10.30 3.39
CA LYS A 80 4.41 9.22 3.32
C LYS A 80 5.01 7.88 2.90
N VAL A 81 6.16 7.55 3.48
CA VAL A 81 6.89 6.29 3.25
C VAL A 81 7.09 5.55 4.57
N SER A 82 7.53 4.30 4.52
CA SER A 82 7.94 3.57 5.71
C SER A 82 9.25 4.14 6.30
N PRO A 83 9.46 4.10 7.63
CA PRO A 83 10.71 4.52 8.27
C PRO A 83 11.95 3.85 7.69
N ILE A 84 11.88 2.57 7.29
CA ILE A 84 13.04 1.90 6.70
C ILE A 84 13.40 2.45 5.32
N VAL A 85 12.41 2.88 4.55
CA VAL A 85 12.63 3.52 3.25
C VAL A 85 13.29 4.88 3.43
N ALA A 86 12.85 5.65 4.44
CA ALA A 86 13.46 6.93 4.78
C ALA A 86 14.91 6.77 5.26
N ALA A 87 15.18 5.83 6.16
CA ALA A 87 16.52 5.52 6.66
C ALA A 87 17.45 5.06 5.53
N ARG A 88 16.96 4.19 4.65
CA ARG A 88 17.73 3.73 3.50
C ARG A 88 18.06 4.87 2.55
N ARG A 89 17.12 5.79 2.31
CA ARG A 89 17.36 6.96 1.46
C ARG A 89 18.36 7.92 2.10
N ALA A 90 18.32 8.11 3.42
CA ALA A 90 19.31 8.90 4.13
C ALA A 90 20.72 8.30 3.96
N GLN A 91 20.85 6.98 4.01
CA GLN A 91 22.11 6.28 3.73
C GLN A 91 22.59 6.47 2.29
N ASP A 92 21.69 6.34 1.31
CA ASP A 92 22.03 6.54 -0.12
C ASP A 92 22.58 7.93 -0.42
N LEU A 93 22.09 8.93 0.32
CA LEU A 93 22.52 10.32 0.18
C LEU A 93 23.74 10.66 1.08
N ALA A 94 24.31 9.64 1.72
CA ALA A 94 25.42 9.74 2.67
C ALA A 94 25.15 10.70 3.84
N LEU A 95 23.88 10.85 4.23
CA LEU A 95 23.47 11.66 5.39
C LEU A 95 23.61 10.89 6.71
N ILE A 96 23.65 9.56 6.62
CA ILE A 96 23.98 8.64 7.70
C ILE A 96 24.99 7.62 7.20
N SER A 97 25.79 7.09 8.12
CA SER A 97 26.72 6.01 7.85
C SER A 97 26.00 4.68 7.63
N ARG A 98 26.73 3.72 7.04
CA ARG A 98 26.24 2.35 6.89
C ARG A 98 25.97 1.68 8.24
N ASN A 99 26.76 1.99 9.26
CA ASN A 99 26.59 1.40 10.59
C ASN A 99 25.32 1.90 11.26
N GLU A 100 25.04 3.21 11.19
CA GLU A 100 23.80 3.80 11.72
C GLU A 100 22.57 3.21 11.03
N TYR A 101 22.61 3.06 9.70
CA TYR A 101 21.53 2.38 8.97
C TYR A 101 21.33 0.94 9.46
N LEU A 102 22.41 0.16 9.60
CA LEU A 102 22.32 -1.24 10.04
C LEU A 102 21.78 -1.36 11.46
N GLN A 103 22.17 -0.46 12.35
CA GLN A 103 21.65 -0.39 13.72
C GLN A 103 20.15 -0.12 13.72
N PHE A 104 19.71 0.89 12.97
CA PHE A 104 18.29 1.20 12.82
C PHE A 104 17.52 0.03 12.20
N HIS A 105 18.03 -0.58 11.14
CA HIS A 105 17.39 -1.70 10.45
C HIS A 105 17.17 -2.89 11.39
N ARG A 106 18.17 -3.25 12.20
CA ARG A 106 18.04 -4.34 13.18
C ARG A 106 16.97 -4.05 14.23
N ALA A 107 16.91 -2.82 14.73
CA ALA A 107 15.88 -2.40 15.69
C ALA A 107 14.48 -2.44 15.04
N TYR A 108 14.35 -1.88 13.83
CA TYR A 108 13.11 -1.87 13.07
C TYR A 108 12.58 -3.29 12.79
N GLU A 109 13.45 -4.22 12.36
CA GLU A 109 13.04 -5.61 12.14
C GLU A 109 12.62 -6.33 13.43
N ALA A 110 13.29 -6.06 14.55
CA ALA A 110 12.91 -6.66 15.84
C ALA A 110 11.52 -6.21 16.30
N ASP A 111 11.18 -4.93 16.08
CA ASP A 111 9.87 -4.38 16.42
C ASP A 111 8.77 -4.85 15.46
N GLU A 112 9.06 -4.92 14.16
CA GLU A 112 8.14 -5.50 13.17
C GLU A 112 7.86 -6.98 13.45
N ARG A 113 8.87 -7.76 13.86
CA ARG A 113 8.67 -9.17 14.25
C ARG A 113 7.80 -9.29 15.51
N ARG A 114 8.02 -8.46 16.53
CA ARG A 114 7.15 -8.41 17.72
C ARG A 114 5.71 -8.03 17.40
N ASN A 115 5.52 -7.05 16.51
CA ASN A 115 4.19 -6.60 16.09
C ASN A 115 3.48 -7.58 15.15
N LYS A 116 4.23 -8.37 14.37
CA LYS A 116 3.67 -9.46 13.55
C LYS A 116 3.32 -10.70 14.38
N SER A 117 4.07 -11.00 15.45
CA SER A 117 3.69 -12.08 16.36
C SER A 117 2.41 -11.79 17.17
N SER A 118 2.03 -10.51 17.32
CA SER A 118 0.83 -10.08 18.04
C SER A 118 -0.37 -9.75 17.15
N LYS A 119 -0.20 -9.66 15.83
CA LYS A 119 -1.28 -9.49 14.85
C LYS A 119 -1.46 -10.78 14.07
N SER A 120 -2.66 -11.36 14.15
CA SER A 120 -3.06 -12.46 13.27
C SER A 120 -2.83 -12.05 11.81
N ASP A 121 -2.13 -12.92 11.08
CA ASP A 121 -1.72 -12.74 9.70
C ASP A 121 -2.94 -12.60 8.79
N GLY A 122 -3.20 -11.37 8.33
CA GLY A 122 -4.29 -11.06 7.41
C GLY A 122 -4.77 -9.63 7.55
N GLY A 123 -4.39 -8.76 6.62
CA GLY A 123 -5.09 -7.49 6.46
C GLY A 123 -6.58 -7.76 6.29
N ASP A 124 -7.43 -7.03 7.02
CA ASP A 124 -8.88 -7.26 7.03
C ASP A 124 -9.42 -7.23 5.59
N PHE A 125 -9.57 -8.42 5.02
CA PHE A 125 -10.10 -8.63 3.67
C PHE A 125 -11.39 -7.82 3.50
N TRP A 126 -12.20 -7.78 4.56
CA TRP A 126 -13.46 -7.05 4.65
C TRP A 126 -13.29 -5.51 4.61
N ASN A 127 -12.25 -4.94 5.22
CA ASN A 127 -11.98 -3.51 5.13
C ASN A 127 -11.55 -3.12 3.72
N THR A 128 -10.72 -3.94 3.08
CA THR A 128 -10.31 -3.72 1.69
C THR A 128 -11.49 -3.86 0.72
N GLN A 129 -12.39 -4.84 0.96
CA GLN A 129 -13.59 -5.02 0.15
C GLN A 129 -14.65 -3.92 0.36
N ASN A 130 -14.86 -3.45 1.58
CA ASN A 130 -15.78 -2.36 1.87
C ASN A 130 -15.35 -1.03 1.24
N VAL A 131 -14.04 -0.75 1.20
CA VAL A 131 -13.50 0.43 0.50
C VAL A 131 -13.67 0.30 -1.02
N ARG A 132 -13.52 -0.91 -1.57
CA ARG A 132 -13.63 -1.17 -3.02
C ARG A 132 -15.06 -1.14 -3.54
N LEU A 133 -16.00 -1.78 -2.84
CA LEU A 133 -17.42 -1.79 -3.24
C LEU A 133 -18.18 -0.54 -2.79
N GLY A 134 -17.70 0.13 -1.75
CA GLY A 134 -18.46 1.13 -1.01
C GLY A 134 -19.48 0.47 -0.07
N ALA A 135 -19.38 0.76 1.22
CA ALA A 135 -20.22 0.14 2.26
C ALA A 135 -21.74 0.25 1.96
N ARG A 136 -22.19 1.38 1.41
CA ARG A 136 -23.60 1.63 1.09
C ARG A 136 -24.10 0.79 -0.09
N PHE A 137 -23.26 0.63 -1.11
CA PHE A 137 -23.60 -0.18 -2.28
C PHE A 137 -23.61 -1.67 -1.93
N GLY A 138 -22.60 -2.14 -1.20
CA GLY A 138 -22.56 -3.52 -0.70
C GLY A 138 -23.78 -3.88 0.13
N ALA A 139 -24.16 -3.02 1.09
CA ALA A 139 -25.36 -3.22 1.90
C ALA A 139 -26.64 -3.21 1.06
N ALA A 140 -26.76 -2.30 0.07
CA ALA A 140 -27.92 -2.24 -0.81
C ALA A 140 -28.08 -3.51 -1.67
N VAL A 141 -26.97 -4.01 -2.24
CA VAL A 141 -26.96 -5.25 -3.03
C VAL A 141 -27.36 -6.44 -2.17
N VAL A 142 -26.76 -6.59 -0.99
CA VAL A 142 -27.08 -7.70 -0.07
C VAL A 142 -28.54 -7.65 0.37
N ARG A 143 -29.06 -6.47 0.71
CA ARG A 143 -30.46 -6.28 1.09
C ARG A 143 -31.43 -6.59 -0.04
N ALA A 144 -31.14 -6.12 -1.26
CA ALA A 144 -31.95 -6.43 -2.44
C ALA A 144 -31.96 -7.93 -2.75
N THR A 145 -30.83 -8.63 -2.54
CA THR A 145 -30.76 -10.09 -2.68
C THR A 145 -31.59 -10.81 -1.62
N LYS A 146 -31.51 -10.36 -0.35
CA LYS A 146 -32.33 -10.93 0.74
C LYS A 146 -33.82 -10.75 0.51
N GLU A 147 -34.22 -9.57 0.02
CA GLU A 147 -35.61 -9.22 -0.26
C GLU A 147 -36.13 -9.87 -1.56
N GLY A 148 -35.33 -10.69 -2.25
CA GLY A 148 -35.70 -11.36 -3.50
C GLY A 148 -35.85 -10.43 -4.71
N ARG A 149 -35.48 -9.14 -4.56
CA ARG A 149 -35.52 -8.13 -5.63
C ARG A 149 -34.31 -8.22 -6.56
N LEU A 150 -33.27 -8.94 -6.16
CA LEU A 150 -32.06 -9.17 -6.93
C LEU A 150 -31.68 -10.65 -6.87
N LEU A 151 -31.40 -11.25 -8.03
CA LEU A 151 -30.94 -12.64 -8.09
C LEU A 151 -29.49 -12.77 -7.58
N TYR A 152 -29.17 -13.88 -6.92
CA TYR A 152 -27.82 -14.17 -6.44
C TYR A 152 -26.75 -14.08 -7.54
N ARG A 153 -27.08 -14.49 -8.76
CA ARG A 153 -26.18 -14.39 -9.92
C ARG A 153 -25.78 -12.94 -10.21
N ASP A 154 -26.73 -12.03 -10.12
CA ASP A 154 -26.53 -10.61 -10.42
C ASP A 154 -25.85 -9.92 -9.24
N ALA A 155 -26.18 -10.31 -8.01
CA ALA A 155 -25.44 -9.90 -6.81
C ALA A 155 -23.95 -10.30 -6.87
N TYR A 156 -23.64 -11.50 -7.37
CA TYR A 156 -22.25 -11.94 -7.55
C TYR A 156 -21.51 -11.16 -8.63
N ARG A 157 -22.18 -10.76 -9.70
CA ARG A 157 -21.60 -9.89 -10.73
C ARG A 157 -21.33 -8.49 -10.19
N LEU A 158 -22.28 -7.93 -9.44
CA LEU A 158 -22.18 -6.59 -8.88
C LEU A 158 -21.13 -6.48 -7.76
N THR A 159 -20.96 -7.54 -6.97
CA THR A 159 -20.00 -7.54 -5.86
C THR A 159 -18.65 -8.14 -6.21
N GLY A 160 -18.58 -8.98 -7.25
CA GLY A 160 -17.42 -9.83 -7.54
C GLY A 160 -17.19 -10.92 -6.50
N LEU A 161 -18.10 -11.11 -5.54
CA LEU A 161 -18.04 -12.12 -4.50
C LEU A 161 -18.99 -13.26 -4.84
N ARG A 162 -18.62 -14.51 -4.52
CA ARG A 162 -19.42 -15.70 -4.85
C ARG A 162 -19.59 -16.60 -3.63
N GLY A 163 -20.73 -17.30 -3.56
CA GLY A 163 -21.02 -18.32 -2.56
C GLY A 163 -20.74 -17.85 -1.12
N THR A 164 -19.94 -18.61 -0.39
CA THR A 164 -19.61 -18.37 1.03
C THR A 164 -18.90 -17.03 1.27
N THR A 165 -18.20 -16.48 0.28
CA THR A 165 -17.57 -15.15 0.40
C THR A 165 -18.61 -14.04 0.39
N PHE A 166 -19.67 -14.19 -0.41
CA PHE A 166 -20.80 -13.26 -0.42
C PHE A 166 -21.61 -13.34 0.88
N GLU A 167 -21.81 -14.54 1.44
CA GLU A 167 -22.46 -14.72 2.74
C GLU A 167 -21.68 -14.08 3.89
N LYS A 168 -20.35 -14.26 3.92
CA LYS A 168 -19.49 -13.62 4.93
C LYS A 168 -19.48 -12.10 4.78
N PHE A 169 -19.52 -11.60 3.55
CA PHE A 169 -19.66 -10.16 3.27
C PHE A 169 -21.01 -9.63 3.76
N ALA A 170 -22.09 -10.36 3.53
CA ALA A 170 -23.42 -10.01 4.01
C ALA A 170 -23.41 -9.81 5.54
N LYS A 171 -22.79 -10.75 6.26
CA LYS A 171 -22.60 -10.64 7.72
C LYS A 171 -21.74 -9.45 8.11
N SER A 172 -20.68 -9.14 7.36
CA SER A 172 -19.83 -7.97 7.66
C SER A 172 -20.53 -6.63 7.39
N VAL A 173 -21.59 -6.60 6.57
CA VAL A 173 -22.46 -5.43 6.37
C VAL A 173 -23.75 -5.48 7.22
N GLY A 174 -23.85 -6.43 8.16
CA GLY A 174 -24.96 -6.53 9.12
C GLY A 174 -26.24 -7.18 8.60
N VAL A 175 -26.17 -7.94 7.50
CA VAL A 175 -27.33 -8.63 6.92
C VAL A 175 -27.09 -10.14 6.89
N ASP A 176 -27.96 -10.92 7.55
CA ASP A 176 -27.93 -12.39 7.43
C ASP A 176 -28.76 -12.85 6.23
N LEU A 177 -28.16 -13.69 5.38
CA LEU A 177 -28.78 -14.25 4.17
C LEU A 177 -29.35 -15.67 4.38
N ARG A 178 -29.20 -16.21 5.60
CA ARG A 178 -29.88 -17.43 6.02
C ARG A 178 -31.32 -17.19 6.43
#